data_AF-A0A9D6JGP6-F1
#
_entry.id   AF-A0A9D6JGP6-F1
#
_cell.length_a   1.000
_cell.length_b   1.000
_cell.length_c   1.000
_cell.angle_alpha   90.00
_cell.angle_beta   90.00
_cell.angle_gamma   90.00
#
_symmetry.space_group_name_H-M   'P 1'
#
loop_
_entity.id
_entity.type
_entity.pdbx_description
1 polymer ?
#
loop_
_entity_poly.entity_id
_entity_poly.type
_entity_poly.pdbx_seq_one_letter_code
_entity_poly.pdbx_strand_id
1 'polypeptide(L)'
;RKRFAFTDPLSTSGYLYPVYYLVSRGRQPATFFAKTLFTYSHDNSIEAVGEGVVDGAAVDSLIYDYLQGTNPSLVARTRIIHRSPPFGAQPIAVPRGLDRATKGALRDLFLGMDQDPKARGILRKLGVDRFIPGDDRLYDSIRKMLRVVERARVR
;
A
#
# COMPACT_ATOMS: atom_id res chain seq x y z
N ARG A 1 -12.50 4.23 -22.97
CA ARG A 1 -12.23 3.68 -21.61
C ARG A 1 -10.75 3.91 -21.30
N LYS A 2 -10.36 4.04 -20.01
CA LYS A 2 -8.99 4.40 -19.59
C LYS A 2 -8.14 3.15 -19.29
N ARG A 3 -6.81 3.23 -19.48
CA ARG A 3 -5.80 2.23 -19.08
C ARG A 3 -5.43 2.45 -17.62
N PHE A 4 -5.32 1.38 -16.82
CA PHE A 4 -5.05 1.50 -15.39
C PHE A 4 -3.93 0.56 -14.93
N ALA A 5 -3.00 1.06 -14.13
CA ALA A 5 -1.99 0.24 -13.47
C ALA A 5 -2.41 -0.13 -12.05
N PHE A 6 -2.43 -1.42 -11.77
CA PHE A 6 -2.31 -1.92 -10.41
C PHE A 6 -0.82 -2.08 -10.07
N THR A 7 -0.48 -2.04 -8.79
CA THR A 7 0.90 -2.28 -8.37
C THR A 7 1.23 -3.76 -8.40
N ASP A 8 0.67 -4.54 -7.48
CA ASP A 8 0.95 -5.97 -7.32
C ASP A 8 -0.35 -6.69 -6.92
N PRO A 9 -0.61 -7.93 -7.39
CA PRO A 9 -1.82 -8.69 -7.02
C PRO A 9 -2.04 -8.88 -5.51
N LEU A 10 -0.97 -8.88 -4.71
CA LEU A 10 -0.98 -9.02 -3.25
C LEU A 10 -1.00 -7.66 -2.53
N SER A 11 -0.92 -6.55 -3.27
CA SER A 11 -0.90 -5.21 -2.68
C SER A 11 -2.27 -4.81 -2.14
N THR A 12 -2.30 -4.35 -0.89
CA THR A 12 -3.52 -3.80 -0.28
C THR A 12 -3.90 -2.46 -0.93
N SER A 13 -2.95 -1.51 -0.98
CA SER A 13 -3.15 -0.17 -1.54
C SER A 13 -3.21 -0.18 -3.07
N GLY A 14 -2.35 -0.96 -3.72
CA GLY A 14 -2.17 -1.00 -5.16
C GLY A 14 -3.05 -1.99 -5.92
N TYR A 15 -3.83 -2.83 -5.24
CA TYR A 15 -4.77 -3.77 -5.88
C TYR A 15 -6.06 -3.99 -5.10
N LEU A 16 -6.00 -4.46 -3.86
CA LEU A 16 -7.22 -4.82 -3.11
C LEU A 16 -8.19 -3.64 -2.95
N TYR A 17 -7.70 -2.49 -2.48
CA TYR A 17 -8.53 -1.29 -2.29
C TYR A 17 -9.18 -0.78 -3.58
N PRO A 18 -8.46 -0.55 -4.70
CA PRO A 18 -9.10 -0.06 -5.92
C PRO A 18 -10.10 -1.07 -6.51
N VAL A 19 -9.83 -2.38 -6.39
CA VAL A 19 -10.81 -3.42 -6.77
C VAL A 19 -12.04 -3.34 -5.88
N TYR A 20 -11.87 -3.31 -4.55
CA TYR A 20 -12.94 -3.12 -3.57
C TYR A 20 -13.78 -1.87 -3.88
N TYR A 21 -13.13 -0.76 -4.21
CA TYR A 21 -13.77 0.51 -4.53
C TYR A 21 -14.70 0.41 -5.75
N LEU A 22 -14.29 -0.34 -6.79
CA LEU A 22 -15.11 -0.57 -7.98
C LEU A 22 -16.26 -1.54 -7.71
N VAL A 23 -15.98 -2.70 -7.09
CA VAL A 23 -17.01 -3.73 -6.88
C VAL A 23 -18.10 -3.29 -5.90
N SER A 24 -17.74 -2.48 -4.89
CA SER A 24 -18.71 -1.85 -3.99
C SER A 24 -19.67 -0.87 -4.71
N ARG A 25 -19.36 -0.48 -5.94
CA ARG A 25 -20.19 0.36 -6.82
C ARG A 25 -20.78 -0.41 -8.01
N GLY A 26 -20.80 -1.74 -7.93
CA GLY A 26 -21.32 -2.60 -9.00
C GLY A 26 -20.49 -2.56 -10.28
N ARG A 27 -19.20 -2.20 -10.20
CA ARG A 27 -18.28 -2.18 -11.34
C ARG A 27 -17.22 -3.26 -11.18
N GLN A 28 -16.77 -3.85 -12.29
CA GLN A 28 -15.67 -4.80 -12.31
C GLN A 28 -14.46 -4.19 -13.03
N PRO A 29 -13.23 -4.36 -12.54
CA PRO A 29 -12.03 -3.83 -13.22
C PRO A 29 -11.95 -4.23 -14.69
N ALA A 30 -12.29 -5.49 -15.00
CA ALA A 30 -12.24 -6.08 -16.34
C ALA A 30 -13.16 -5.39 -17.36
N THR A 31 -14.27 -4.79 -16.91
CA THR A 31 -15.23 -4.09 -17.79
C THR A 31 -15.17 -2.57 -17.65
N PHE A 32 -14.67 -2.08 -16.52
CA PHE A 32 -14.54 -0.65 -16.23
C PHE A 32 -13.37 -0.02 -17.00
N PHE A 33 -12.21 -0.67 -16.97
CA PHE A 33 -11.02 -0.19 -17.67
C PHE A 33 -10.93 -0.75 -19.10
N ALA A 34 -10.20 -0.04 -19.97
CA ALA A 34 -9.89 -0.56 -21.32
C ALA A 34 -8.86 -1.68 -21.24
N LYS A 35 -7.86 -1.51 -20.38
CA LYS A 35 -6.76 -2.43 -20.13
C LYS A 35 -6.24 -2.20 -18.71
N THR A 36 -5.82 -3.29 -18.07
CA THR A 36 -5.12 -3.25 -16.78
C THR A 36 -3.76 -3.91 -16.90
N LEU A 37 -2.78 -3.47 -16.11
CA LEU A 37 -1.47 -4.11 -15.98
C LEU A 37 -0.98 -4.07 -14.54
N PHE A 38 0.04 -4.85 -14.23
CA PHE A 38 0.77 -4.80 -12.95
C PHE A 38 2.16 -4.23 -13.18
N THR A 39 2.53 -3.20 -12.41
CA THR A 39 3.88 -2.60 -12.49
C THR A 39 4.87 -3.22 -11.52
N TYR A 40 4.39 -4.03 -10.57
CA TYR A 40 5.13 -4.67 -9.48
C TYR A 40 5.92 -3.72 -8.56
N SER A 41 5.69 -2.41 -8.70
CA SER A 41 6.24 -1.39 -7.83
C SER A 41 5.41 -0.11 -7.87
N HIS A 42 5.30 0.56 -6.72
CA HIS A 42 4.52 1.79 -6.56
C HIS A 42 5.15 2.97 -7.30
N ASP A 43 6.48 3.06 -7.32
CA ASP A 43 7.22 4.07 -8.10
C ASP A 43 7.00 3.87 -9.61
N ASN A 44 7.12 2.64 -10.13
CA ASN A 44 6.82 2.30 -11.52
C ASN A 44 5.36 2.63 -11.88
N SER A 45 4.42 2.45 -10.95
CA SER A 45 3.02 2.87 -11.14
C SER A 45 2.89 4.39 -11.32
N ILE A 46 3.64 5.17 -10.54
CA ILE A 46 3.65 6.64 -10.63
C ILE A 46 4.33 7.09 -11.93
N GLU A 47 5.46 6.48 -12.29
CA GLU A 47 6.18 6.71 -13.54
C GLU A 47 5.31 6.39 -14.76
N ALA A 48 4.64 5.24 -14.78
CA ALA A 48 3.76 4.86 -15.87
C ALA A 48 2.60 5.86 -16.10
N VAL A 49 2.13 6.53 -15.04
CA VAL A 49 1.16 7.63 -15.18
C VAL A 49 1.84 8.90 -15.69
N GLY A 50 2.97 9.28 -15.10
CA GLY A 50 3.71 10.50 -15.47
C GLY A 50 4.23 10.51 -16.91
N GLU A 51 4.53 9.34 -17.46
CA GLU A 51 4.96 9.14 -18.85
C GLU A 51 3.79 8.79 -19.80
N GLY A 52 2.55 8.74 -19.31
CA GLY A 52 1.37 8.49 -20.14
C GLY A 52 1.23 7.06 -20.67
N VAL A 53 1.97 6.10 -20.12
CA VAL A 53 1.86 4.66 -20.42
C VAL A 53 0.49 4.12 -19.97
N VAL A 54 0.01 4.60 -18.83
CA VAL A 54 -1.36 4.38 -18.33
C VAL A 54 -2.02 5.71 -17.97
N ASP A 55 -3.35 5.71 -17.89
CA ASP A 55 -4.10 6.94 -17.61
C ASP A 55 -4.39 7.14 -16.11
N GLY A 56 -4.09 6.13 -15.28
CA GLY A 56 -4.24 6.16 -13.83
C GLY A 56 -3.63 4.93 -13.17
N ALA A 57 -3.32 5.05 -11.88
CA ALA A 57 -2.77 3.98 -11.07
C ALA A 57 -3.27 4.07 -9.62
N ALA A 58 -3.23 2.95 -8.90
CA ALA A 58 -3.38 2.92 -7.44
C ALA A 58 -2.04 2.64 -6.78
N VAL A 59 -1.67 3.46 -5.80
CA VAL A 59 -0.34 3.41 -5.15
C VAL A 59 -0.44 3.66 -3.64
N ASP A 60 0.61 3.29 -2.92
CA ASP A 60 0.78 3.62 -1.50
C ASP A 60 1.10 5.12 -1.34
N SER A 61 0.42 5.79 -0.42
CA SER A 61 0.62 7.22 -0.16
C SER A 61 2.01 7.53 0.37
N LEU A 62 2.63 6.65 1.17
CA LEU A 62 3.98 6.88 1.67
C LEU A 62 5.00 6.93 0.53
N ILE A 63 4.83 6.10 -0.49
CA ILE A 63 5.70 6.12 -1.68
C ILE A 63 5.43 7.37 -2.52
N TYR A 64 4.16 7.77 -2.67
CA TYR A 64 3.81 8.99 -3.39
C TYR A 64 4.43 10.24 -2.72
N ASP A 65 4.28 10.36 -1.39
CA ASP A 65 4.82 11.48 -0.61
C ASP A 65 6.36 11.46 -0.59
N TYR A 66 6.98 10.28 -0.49
CA TYR A 66 8.43 10.12 -0.63
C TYR A 66 8.94 10.61 -1.99
N LEU A 67 8.27 10.24 -3.10
CA LEU A 67 8.62 10.71 -4.44
C LEU A 67 8.31 12.19 -4.62
N GLN A 68 7.34 12.75 -3.91
CA GLN A 68 7.09 14.19 -3.95
C GLN A 68 8.30 14.96 -3.38
N GLY A 69 8.95 14.43 -2.34
CA GLY A 69 10.16 15.03 -1.77
C GLY A 69 11.43 14.75 -2.57
N THR A 70 11.55 13.58 -3.20
CA THR A 70 12.80 13.12 -3.85
C THR A 70 12.81 13.25 -5.37
N ASN A 71 11.65 13.26 -6.02
CA ASN A 71 11.47 13.42 -7.46
C ASN A 71 10.18 14.23 -7.79
N PRO A 72 10.12 15.51 -7.40
CA PRO A 72 8.92 16.34 -7.54
C PRO A 72 8.48 16.55 -9.00
N SER A 73 9.40 16.54 -9.98
CA SER A 73 9.07 16.70 -11.40
C SER A 73 8.28 15.51 -11.95
N LEU A 74 8.56 14.29 -11.49
CA LEU A 74 7.75 13.14 -11.81
C LEU A 74 6.34 13.27 -11.22
N VAL A 75 6.25 13.59 -9.93
CA VAL A 75 4.96 13.71 -9.22
C VAL A 75 4.10 14.83 -9.81
N ALA A 76 4.69 15.95 -10.22
CA ALA A 76 3.99 17.08 -10.86
C ALA A 76 3.30 16.71 -12.18
N ARG A 77 3.70 15.62 -12.84
CA ARG A 77 3.04 15.07 -14.04
C ARG A 77 1.85 14.17 -13.71
N THR A 78 1.54 14.00 -12.43
CA THR A 78 0.42 13.20 -11.94
C THR A 78 -0.58 14.07 -11.17
N ARG A 79 -1.77 13.54 -10.90
CA ARG A 79 -2.75 14.19 -10.04
C ARG A 79 -3.51 13.16 -9.22
N ILE A 80 -3.63 13.39 -7.92
CA ILE A 80 -4.48 12.59 -7.04
C ILE A 80 -5.95 12.84 -7.40
N ILE A 81 -6.66 11.78 -7.78
CA ILE A 81 -8.10 11.84 -8.11
C ILE A 81 -8.99 11.25 -7.02
N HIS A 82 -8.40 10.47 -6.11
CA HIS A 82 -9.10 9.78 -5.03
C HIS A 82 -8.10 9.40 -3.93
N ARG A 83 -8.54 9.42 -2.67
CA ARG A 83 -7.79 8.90 -1.51
C ARG A 83 -8.65 7.93 -0.73
N SER A 84 -8.09 6.79 -0.32
CA SER A 84 -8.80 5.83 0.52
C SER A 84 -9.03 6.39 1.92
N PRO A 85 -10.05 5.88 2.64
CA PRO A 85 -10.00 5.87 4.10
C PRO A 85 -8.71 5.15 4.58
N PRO A 86 -8.23 5.46 5.79
CA PRO A 86 -7.08 4.76 6.36
C PRO A 86 -7.42 3.29 6.60
N PHE A 87 -6.43 2.42 6.42
CA PHE A 87 -6.45 1.01 6.81
C PHE A 87 -5.09 0.65 7.43
N GLY A 88 -5.01 -0.50 8.11
CA GLY A 88 -3.81 -0.92 8.83
C GLY A 88 -2.55 -0.82 7.98
N ALA A 89 -1.52 -0.16 8.53
CA ALA A 89 -0.21 -0.05 7.91
C ALA A 89 0.50 -1.41 7.81
N GLN A 90 1.53 -1.48 6.98
CA GLN A 90 2.30 -2.72 6.73
C GLN A 90 2.91 -3.24 8.05
N PRO A 91 2.57 -4.46 8.51
CA PRO A 91 3.13 -5.01 9.74
C PRO A 91 4.55 -5.53 9.53
N ILE A 92 5.31 -5.59 10.63
CA ILE A 92 6.41 -6.55 10.75
C ILE A 92 5.82 -7.85 11.28
N ALA A 93 5.93 -8.93 10.50
CA ALA A 93 5.47 -10.25 10.88
C ALA A 93 6.65 -11.20 11.08
N VAL A 94 6.53 -12.12 12.05
CA VAL A 94 7.52 -13.16 12.34
C VAL A 94 6.87 -14.54 12.26
N PRO A 95 7.63 -15.61 11.94
CA PRO A 95 7.09 -16.96 11.89
C PRO A 95 6.45 -17.39 13.21
N ARG A 96 5.35 -18.15 13.11
CA ARG A 96 4.65 -18.68 14.30
C ARG A 96 5.58 -19.51 15.19
N GLY A 97 6.50 -20.27 14.60
CA GLY A 97 7.44 -21.15 15.30
C GLY A 97 8.70 -20.47 15.86
N LEU A 98 8.93 -19.17 15.63
CA LEU A 98 10.11 -18.48 16.17
C LEU A 98 10.09 -18.51 17.71
N ASP A 99 11.24 -18.72 18.34
CA ASP A 99 11.33 -18.89 19.80
C ASP A 99 10.94 -17.61 20.54
N ARG A 100 10.52 -17.76 21.80
CA ARG A 100 9.99 -16.63 22.59
C ARG A 100 11.03 -15.55 22.87
N ALA A 101 12.29 -15.94 23.07
CA ALA A 101 13.36 -14.99 23.40
C ALA A 101 13.66 -14.11 22.19
N THR A 102 13.82 -14.69 21.00
CA THR A 102 14.05 -13.94 19.76
C THR A 102 12.84 -13.08 19.39
N LYS A 103 11.61 -13.59 19.55
CA LYS A 103 10.39 -12.78 19.35
C LYS A 103 10.35 -11.55 20.27
N GLY A 104 10.69 -11.73 21.54
CA GLY A 104 10.78 -10.63 22.52
C GLY A 104 11.83 -9.61 22.10
N ALA A 105 13.05 -10.06 21.82
CA ALA A 105 14.16 -9.20 21.41
C ALA A 105 13.85 -8.39 20.14
N LEU A 106 13.24 -8.99 19.12
CA LEU A 106 12.81 -8.28 17.91
C LEU A 106 11.73 -7.25 18.21
N ARG A 107 10.72 -7.62 19.02
CA ARG A 107 9.66 -6.70 19.41
C ARG A 107 10.24 -5.48 20.15
N ASP A 108 11.08 -5.72 21.15
CA ASP A 108 11.66 -4.65 21.96
C ASP A 108 12.59 -3.76 21.12
N LEU A 109 13.36 -4.35 20.21
CA LEU A 109 14.17 -3.63 19.24
C LEU A 109 13.33 -2.64 18.42
N PHE A 110 12.29 -3.12 17.73
CA PHE A 110 11.46 -2.27 16.88
C PHE A 110 10.72 -1.19 17.68
N LEU A 111 10.15 -1.55 18.84
CA LEU A 111 9.43 -0.60 19.69
C LEU A 111 10.34 0.45 20.34
N GLY A 112 11.63 0.16 20.51
CA GLY A 112 12.62 1.10 21.06
C GLY A 112 13.36 1.94 20.01
N MET A 113 13.14 1.70 18.71
CA MET A 113 13.91 2.40 17.65
C MET A 113 13.74 3.92 17.67
N ASP A 114 12.61 4.44 18.15
CA ASP A 114 12.38 5.89 18.24
C ASP A 114 13.13 6.54 19.42
N GLN A 115 13.62 5.74 20.38
CA GLN A 115 14.41 6.21 21.51
C GLN A 115 15.91 6.30 21.20
N ASP A 116 16.40 5.49 20.25
CA ASP A 116 17.80 5.51 19.81
C ASP A 116 18.05 6.58 18.72
N PRO A 117 19.00 7.53 18.90
CA PRO A 117 19.26 8.60 17.94
C PRO A 117 19.65 8.13 16.52
N LYS A 118 20.39 7.03 16.41
CA LYS A 118 20.83 6.46 15.13
C LYS A 118 19.65 5.78 14.44
N ALA A 119 18.86 5.00 15.17
CA ALA A 119 17.65 4.35 14.67
C ALA A 119 16.57 5.38 14.26
N ARG A 120 16.39 6.48 15.01
CA ARG A 120 15.56 7.62 14.58
C ARG A 120 15.99 8.18 13.22
N GLY A 121 17.28 8.22 12.94
CA GLY A 121 17.80 8.64 11.63
C GLY A 121 17.38 7.70 10.50
N ILE A 122 17.29 6.39 10.76
CA ILE A 122 16.80 5.38 9.81
C ILE A 122 15.29 5.52 9.63
N LEU A 123 14.53 5.61 10.73
CA LEU A 123 13.08 5.78 10.73
C LEU A 123 12.64 6.99 9.89
N ARG A 124 13.28 8.15 10.08
CA ARG A 124 13.00 9.36 9.29
C ARG A 124 13.22 9.17 7.78
N LYS A 125 14.29 8.47 7.38
CA LYS A 125 14.56 8.18 5.96
C LYS A 125 13.50 7.27 5.34
N LEU A 126 12.84 6.44 6.16
CA LEU A 126 11.75 5.57 5.74
C LEU A 126 10.38 6.24 5.85
N GLY A 127 10.29 7.48 6.34
CA GLY A 127 9.02 8.15 6.61
C GLY A 127 8.20 7.50 7.74
N VAL A 128 8.87 6.83 8.67
CA VAL A 128 8.24 6.18 9.83
C VAL A 128 8.58 6.96 11.09
N ASP A 129 7.60 7.24 11.94
CA ASP A 129 7.83 7.93 13.21
C ASP A 129 8.31 6.97 14.31
N ARG A 130 7.58 5.87 14.49
CA ARG A 130 7.87 4.80 15.45
C ARG A 130 7.11 3.53 15.09
N PHE A 131 7.53 2.40 15.66
CA PHE A 131 6.71 1.19 15.70
C PHE A 131 5.82 1.19 16.93
N ILE A 132 4.66 0.54 16.82
CA ILE A 132 3.73 0.35 17.94
C ILE A 132 3.44 -1.13 18.14
N PRO A 133 2.97 -1.56 19.33
CA PRO A 133 2.53 -2.93 19.51
C PRO A 133 1.48 -3.31 18.47
N GLY A 134 1.73 -4.41 17.77
CA GLY A 134 0.80 -4.92 16.75
C GLY A 134 -0.54 -5.32 17.39
N ASP A 135 -1.62 -4.83 16.80
CA ASP A 135 -2.99 -5.20 17.14
C ASP A 135 -3.67 -5.73 15.86
N ASP A 136 -4.09 -6.99 15.91
CA ASP A 136 -4.72 -7.66 14.76
C ASP A 136 -5.96 -6.91 14.26
N ARG A 137 -6.68 -6.20 15.14
CA ARG A 137 -7.89 -5.44 14.78
C ARG A 137 -7.63 -4.31 13.80
N LEU A 138 -6.39 -3.81 13.70
CA LEU A 138 -5.99 -2.81 12.71
C LEU A 138 -6.22 -3.30 11.26
N TYR A 139 -6.27 -4.61 11.06
CA TYR A 139 -6.43 -5.26 9.76
C TYR A 139 -7.89 -5.71 9.48
N ASP A 140 -8.85 -5.41 10.36
CA ASP A 140 -10.26 -5.79 10.17
C ASP A 140 -10.89 -5.16 8.93
N SER A 141 -10.56 -3.91 8.64
CA SER A 141 -11.04 -3.22 7.43
C SER A 141 -10.52 -3.91 6.15
N ILE A 142 -9.27 -4.38 6.18
CA ILE A 142 -8.65 -5.12 5.08
C ILE A 142 -9.32 -6.48 4.89
N ARG A 143 -9.55 -7.22 5.98
CA ARG A 143 -10.32 -8.48 5.95
C ARG A 143 -11.74 -8.29 5.41
N LYS A 144 -12.41 -7.18 5.75
CA LYS A 144 -13.73 -6.86 5.21
C LYS A 144 -13.66 -6.60 3.70
N MET A 145 -12.67 -5.84 3.22
CA MET A 145 -12.47 -5.60 1.79
C MET A 145 -12.23 -6.89 1.02
N LEU A 146 -11.37 -7.78 1.53
CA LEU A 146 -11.10 -9.10 0.95
C LEU A 146 -12.38 -9.91 0.74
N ARG A 147 -13.20 -10.07 1.78
CA ARG A 147 -14.47 -10.82 1.69
C ARG A 147 -15.41 -10.26 0.62
N VAL A 148 -15.46 -8.94 0.46
CA VAL A 148 -16.30 -8.29 -0.56
C VAL A 148 -15.77 -8.57 -1.96
N VAL A 149 -14.45 -8.45 -2.18
CA VAL A 149 -13.81 -8.72 -3.48
C VAL A 149 -13.92 -10.20 -3.86
N GLU A 150 -13.71 -11.11 -2.91
CA GLU A 150 -13.85 -12.55 -3.12
C GLU A 150 -15.26 -12.93 -3.54
N ARG A 151 -16.29 -12.42 -2.83
CA ARG A 151 -17.70 -12.65 -3.21
C ARG A 151 -18.04 -12.12 -4.60
N ALA A 152 -17.39 -11.05 -5.03
CA ALA A 152 -17.61 -10.46 -6.35
C ALA A 152 -16.89 -11.22 -7.49
N ARG A 153 -15.93 -12.11 -7.16
CA ARG A 153 -15.23 -12.97 -8.14
C ARG A 153 -15.95 -14.29 -8.42
N VAL A 154 -16.78 -14.75 -7.48
CA VAL A 154 -17.56 -16.00 -7.58
C VAL A 154 -18.92 -15.78 -8.28
N ARG A 155 -19.26 -14.51 -8.58
CA ARG A 155 -20.45 -14.11 -9.34
C ARG A 155 -20.09 -13.80 -10.78
#